data_AF-A0A353HWF5-F1
#
_entry.id   AF-A0A353HWF5-F1
#
_cell.length_a   1.000
_cell.length_b   1.000
_cell.length_c   1.000
_cell.angle_alpha   90.00
_cell.angle_beta   90.00
_cell.angle_gamma   90.00
#
_symmetry.space_group_name_H-M   'P 1'
#
loop_
_entity.id
_entity.type
_entity.pdbx_description
1 polymer ?
#
loop_
_entity_poly.entity_id
_entity_poly.type
_entity_poly.pdbx_seq_one_letter_code
_entity_poly.pdbx_strand_id
1 'polypeptide(L)'
;MLAGAKLSPSARYLAAVSSAAGRRDILVVIDLQANTAKPVAGYKDADILDFEWVNDGRLLFNVTDHQVAPGGAYMAAGLYAVDKDGANLRQLANRRGGAIESTGTLITSKMLPWHTFMMDERGAQNSAFVYVQSVEYEDDSYEVRTINLLKLNTLTGATQTVQRPARVTGWMLDHKGEPRLASSSEKGVTTIWYRDPASDAWRALSTFDTYKGGKDAFEPLGFGSEGTLYVVANGGQDTTSVFTIDPATGKLSTEPLVVTPGYDFAGSLVSSGDKLLGIRVRTDAETTVWLDAPMQAVQQKLDAALPGTINLMSFPSGNHAEWALVRSYSDTKPSFYHLYNIQTGKLNLVGQAYPDIDPARMGRQDPVRYKARDGMEIPALLTLPANGAKNAPLVVLVH
;
A
#
# COMPACT_ATOMS: atom_id res chain seq x y z
N MET A 1 -11.22 16.87 -6.81
CA MET A 1 -10.23 15.85 -7.18
C MET A 1 -10.44 14.63 -6.28
N LEU A 2 -10.10 13.44 -6.76
CA LEU A 2 -10.25 12.18 -6.02
C LEU A 2 -8.98 11.35 -6.13
N ALA A 3 -8.41 10.96 -5.00
CA ALA A 3 -7.18 10.17 -4.89
C ALA A 3 -7.31 9.08 -3.82
N GLY A 4 -6.40 8.10 -3.85
CA GLY A 4 -6.26 7.09 -2.79
C GLY A 4 -7.51 6.21 -2.57
N ALA A 5 -8.35 6.02 -3.58
CA ALA A 5 -9.65 5.37 -3.41
C ALA A 5 -9.55 3.87 -3.06
N LYS A 6 -10.39 3.40 -2.13
CA LYS A 6 -10.45 1.99 -1.69
C LYS A 6 -11.89 1.54 -1.45
N LEU A 7 -12.24 0.36 -1.97
CA LEU A 7 -13.53 -0.29 -1.71
C LEU A 7 -13.59 -0.81 -0.27
N SER A 8 -14.77 -0.71 0.34
CA SER A 8 -15.06 -1.37 1.61
C SER A 8 -15.06 -2.90 1.45
N PRO A 9 -14.97 -3.68 2.54
CA PRO A 9 -14.97 -5.14 2.46
C PRO A 9 -16.16 -5.72 1.67
N SER A 10 -17.35 -5.14 1.79
CA SER A 10 -18.53 -5.55 1.01
C SER A 10 -18.62 -5.01 -0.42
N ALA A 11 -17.68 -4.13 -0.81
CA ALA A 11 -17.75 -3.31 -2.02
C ALA A 11 -19.01 -2.44 -2.16
N ARG A 12 -19.78 -2.21 -1.08
CA ARG A 12 -20.92 -1.29 -1.08
C ARG A 12 -20.50 0.17 -1.02
N TYR A 13 -19.39 0.44 -0.35
CA TYR A 13 -18.88 1.78 -0.16
C TYR A 13 -17.51 1.95 -0.80
N LEU A 14 -17.25 3.16 -1.28
CA LEU A 14 -15.94 3.60 -1.74
C LEU A 14 -15.48 4.76 -0.87
N ALA A 15 -14.37 4.61 -0.17
CA ALA A 15 -13.72 5.73 0.50
C ALA A 15 -12.65 6.30 -0.41
N ALA A 16 -12.42 7.62 -0.33
CA ALA A 16 -11.38 8.29 -1.08
C ALA A 16 -10.95 9.59 -0.40
N VAL A 17 -9.73 10.06 -0.70
CA VAL A 17 -9.30 11.41 -0.37
C VAL A 17 -9.83 12.35 -1.44
N SER A 18 -10.52 13.41 -1.02
CA SER A 18 -10.99 14.47 -1.90
C SER A 18 -10.23 15.75 -1.65
N SER A 19 -9.63 16.25 -2.72
CA SER A 19 -8.81 17.46 -2.73
C SER A 19 -9.45 18.54 -3.61
N ALA A 20 -9.27 19.80 -3.26
CA ALA A 20 -9.70 20.94 -4.07
C ALA A 20 -8.69 22.08 -3.93
N ALA A 21 -8.46 22.83 -5.01
CA ALA A 21 -7.50 23.93 -5.01
C ALA A 21 -7.79 24.93 -3.87
N GLY A 22 -6.77 25.24 -3.07
CA GLY A 22 -6.88 26.16 -1.93
C GLY A 22 -7.67 25.62 -0.73
N ARG A 23 -8.00 24.31 -0.70
CA ARG A 23 -8.68 23.66 0.42
C ARG A 23 -7.83 22.52 0.97
N ARG A 24 -8.08 22.18 2.24
CA ARG A 24 -7.52 20.98 2.86
C ARG A 24 -8.14 19.72 2.28
N ASP A 25 -7.36 18.66 2.25
CA ASP A 25 -7.81 17.34 1.80
C ASP A 25 -8.70 16.70 2.85
N ILE A 26 -9.82 16.13 2.40
CA ILE A 26 -10.86 15.54 3.25
C ILE A 26 -11.11 14.08 2.89
N LEU A 27 -11.57 13.30 3.85
CA LEU A 27 -11.98 11.91 3.65
C LEU A 27 -13.46 11.90 3.29
N VAL A 28 -13.80 11.27 2.16
CA VAL A 28 -15.18 11.10 1.70
C VAL A 28 -15.51 9.63 1.58
N VAL A 29 -16.77 9.29 1.88
CA VAL A 29 -17.35 7.97 1.62
C VAL A 29 -18.49 8.11 0.63
N ILE A 30 -18.47 7.27 -0.40
CA ILE A 30 -19.47 7.18 -1.44
C ILE A 30 -20.24 5.88 -1.24
N ASP A 31 -21.56 5.97 -1.04
CA ASP A 31 -22.46 4.81 -1.14
C ASP A 31 -22.72 4.54 -2.63
N LEU A 32 -22.20 3.42 -3.13
CA LEU A 32 -22.23 3.08 -4.55
C LEU A 32 -23.64 2.66 -5.01
N GLN A 33 -24.51 2.25 -4.09
CA GLN A 33 -25.89 1.88 -4.39
C GLN A 33 -26.79 3.13 -4.41
N ALA A 34 -26.63 4.01 -3.44
CA ALA A 34 -27.40 5.25 -3.36
C ALA A 34 -26.85 6.37 -4.27
N ASN A 35 -25.63 6.22 -4.77
CA ASN A 35 -24.88 7.23 -5.53
C ASN A 35 -24.80 8.57 -4.77
N THR A 36 -24.51 8.49 -3.47
CA THR A 36 -24.38 9.65 -2.58
C THR A 36 -22.99 9.68 -1.95
N ALA A 37 -22.38 10.86 -1.90
CA ALA A 37 -21.10 11.08 -1.24
C ALA A 37 -21.27 11.86 0.06
N LYS A 38 -20.52 11.50 1.10
CA LYS A 38 -20.51 12.18 2.39
C LYS A 38 -19.07 12.45 2.84
N PRO A 39 -18.70 13.69 3.17
CA PRO A 39 -17.49 13.98 3.94
C PRO A 39 -17.60 13.35 5.32
N VAL A 40 -16.60 12.57 5.71
CA VAL A 40 -16.58 11.87 7.01
C VAL A 40 -15.48 12.40 7.94
N ALA A 41 -14.40 12.96 7.39
CA ALA A 41 -13.36 13.64 8.17
C ALA A 41 -12.71 14.76 7.36
N GLY A 42 -12.32 15.83 8.05
CA GLY A 42 -11.64 16.99 7.47
C GLY A 42 -11.25 17.98 8.56
N TYR A 43 -10.14 18.69 8.37
CA TYR A 43 -9.55 19.56 9.38
C TYR A 43 -9.20 20.93 8.78
N LYS A 44 -9.04 21.94 9.64
CA LYS A 44 -8.66 23.30 9.21
C LYS A 44 -7.15 23.45 9.06
N ASP A 45 -6.40 22.70 9.86
CA ASP A 45 -4.96 22.76 10.05
C ASP A 45 -4.23 21.50 9.56
N ALA A 46 -4.94 20.55 8.97
CA ALA A 46 -4.38 19.30 8.48
C ALA A 46 -5.09 18.77 7.24
N ASP A 47 -4.37 17.97 6.47
CA ASP A 47 -4.81 17.27 5.26
C ASP A 47 -4.95 15.77 5.55
N ILE A 48 -5.98 15.10 5.02
CA ILE A 48 -6.02 13.63 5.08
C ILE A 48 -4.90 13.06 4.19
N LEU A 49 -4.01 12.25 4.78
CA LEU A 49 -2.86 11.69 4.07
C LEU A 49 -3.21 10.37 3.39
N ASP A 50 -3.63 9.40 4.19
CA ASP A 50 -3.99 8.05 3.76
C ASP A 50 -5.03 7.46 4.72
N PHE A 51 -5.63 6.35 4.30
CA PHE A 51 -6.66 5.67 5.09
C PHE A 51 -6.75 4.19 4.74
N GLU A 52 -7.39 3.43 5.61
CA GLU A 52 -7.76 2.04 5.40
C GLU A 52 -9.12 1.74 6.02
N TRP A 53 -9.88 0.81 5.40
CA TRP A 53 -11.09 0.30 6.03
C TRP A 53 -10.74 -0.58 7.23
N VAL A 54 -11.42 -0.39 8.34
CA VAL A 54 -11.34 -1.28 9.51
C VAL A 54 -12.38 -2.40 9.39
N ASN A 55 -13.52 -2.06 8.82
CA ASN A 55 -14.62 -2.94 8.41
C ASN A 55 -15.56 -2.12 7.52
N ASP A 56 -16.70 -2.66 7.08
CA ASP A 56 -17.67 -1.92 6.26
C ASP A 56 -18.24 -0.65 6.90
N GLY A 57 -18.13 -0.49 8.22
CA GLY A 57 -18.68 0.64 8.98
C GLY A 57 -17.66 1.68 9.42
N ARG A 58 -16.35 1.40 9.37
CA ARG A 58 -15.33 2.23 10.03
C ARG A 58 -14.03 2.33 9.25
N LEU A 59 -13.41 3.50 9.30
CA LEU A 59 -12.16 3.85 8.64
C LEU A 59 -11.10 4.22 9.69
N LEU A 60 -9.85 3.89 9.40
CA LEU A 60 -8.64 4.34 10.07
C LEU A 60 -7.89 5.26 9.12
N PHE A 61 -7.32 6.35 9.59
CA PHE A 61 -6.61 7.30 8.72
C PHE A 61 -5.52 8.07 9.45
N ASN A 62 -4.51 8.50 8.70
CA ASN A 62 -3.52 9.48 9.14
C ASN A 62 -3.80 10.85 8.51
N VAL A 63 -3.20 11.88 9.09
CA VAL A 63 -3.25 13.24 8.56
C VAL A 63 -1.85 13.79 8.35
N THR A 64 -1.71 14.82 7.53
CA THR A 64 -0.45 15.50 7.29
C THR A 64 -0.66 17.01 7.24
N ASP A 65 0.36 17.76 6.87
CA ASP A 65 0.24 19.14 6.38
C ASP A 65 1.03 19.24 5.08
N HIS A 66 0.36 19.49 3.95
CA HIS A 66 1.05 19.56 2.66
C HIS A 66 2.07 20.70 2.53
N GLN A 67 2.20 21.56 3.55
CA GLN A 67 3.25 22.57 3.64
C GLN A 67 4.59 22.02 4.18
N VAL A 68 4.62 20.82 4.78
CA VAL A 68 5.87 20.20 5.21
C VAL A 68 6.57 19.48 4.07
N ALA A 69 7.89 19.35 4.16
CA ALA A 69 8.66 18.57 3.19
C ALA A 69 8.19 17.09 3.19
N PRO A 70 8.27 16.37 2.06
CA PRO A 70 7.74 15.00 1.94
C PRO A 70 8.22 14.04 3.03
N GLY A 71 9.49 14.11 3.45
CA GLY A 71 10.04 13.29 4.53
C GLY A 71 9.42 13.55 5.91
N GLY A 72 8.86 14.75 6.12
CA GLY A 72 8.13 15.11 7.35
C GLY A 72 6.64 14.74 7.32
N ALA A 73 6.08 14.40 6.15
CA ALA A 73 4.64 14.23 5.97
C ALA A 73 4.05 13.06 6.79
N TYR A 74 4.85 12.01 7.00
CA TYR A 74 4.48 10.82 7.78
C TYR A 74 4.95 10.89 9.24
N MET A 75 5.93 11.75 9.54
CA MET A 75 6.48 11.84 10.89
C MET A 75 5.45 12.45 11.84
N ALA A 76 5.01 11.64 12.81
CA ALA A 76 4.07 12.07 13.84
C ALA A 76 2.74 12.59 13.28
N ALA A 77 2.25 12.02 12.17
CA ALA A 77 0.97 12.35 11.51
C ALA A 77 -0.25 12.28 12.46
N GLY A 78 -0.18 11.46 13.50
CA GLY A 78 -1.32 11.12 14.34
C GLY A 78 -2.26 10.13 13.65
N LEU A 79 -2.92 9.31 14.46
CA LEU A 79 -3.77 8.21 13.98
C LEU A 79 -5.21 8.46 14.44
N TYR A 80 -6.17 8.30 13.54
CA TYR A 80 -7.57 8.59 13.79
C TYR A 80 -8.47 7.49 13.24
N ALA A 81 -9.67 7.35 13.81
CA ALA A 81 -10.70 6.49 13.25
C ALA A 81 -12.07 7.17 13.27
N VAL A 82 -12.88 6.89 12.26
CA VAL A 82 -14.21 7.48 12.07
C VAL A 82 -15.15 6.47 11.43
N ASP A 83 -16.43 6.53 11.75
CA ASP A 83 -17.43 5.72 11.05
C ASP A 83 -17.69 6.27 9.65
N LYS A 84 -18.20 5.41 8.76
CA LYS A 84 -18.50 5.73 7.36
C LYS A 84 -19.50 6.87 7.16
N ASP A 85 -20.22 7.25 8.21
CA ASP A 85 -21.16 8.35 8.23
C ASP A 85 -20.61 9.60 8.95
N GLY A 86 -19.33 9.60 9.34
CA GLY A 86 -18.69 10.70 10.07
C GLY A 86 -18.93 10.68 11.59
N ALA A 87 -19.70 9.73 12.11
CA ALA A 87 -19.89 9.56 13.55
C ALA A 87 -18.66 8.92 14.21
N ASN A 88 -18.62 8.95 15.55
CA ASN A 88 -17.61 8.25 16.37
C ASN A 88 -16.15 8.53 15.94
N LEU A 89 -15.88 9.77 15.54
CA LEU A 89 -14.54 10.27 15.26
C LEU A 89 -13.70 10.22 16.55
N ARG A 90 -12.50 9.63 16.45
CA ARG A 90 -11.58 9.45 17.56
C ARG A 90 -10.14 9.65 17.12
N GLN A 91 -9.37 10.41 17.89
CA GLN A 91 -7.90 10.37 17.82
C GLN A 91 -7.38 9.21 18.68
N LEU A 92 -6.58 8.34 18.07
CA LEU A 92 -6.01 7.13 18.64
C LEU A 92 -4.55 7.33 19.07
N ALA A 93 -3.77 8.09 18.29
CA ALA A 93 -2.38 8.43 18.58
C ALA A 93 -2.13 9.93 18.52
N ASN A 94 -1.21 10.41 19.34
CA ASN A 94 -0.78 11.80 19.37
C ASN A 94 -0.20 12.25 18.02
N ARG A 95 -0.30 13.55 17.73
CA ARG A 95 0.47 14.22 16.66
C ARG A 95 1.60 15.02 17.33
N ARG A 96 2.69 15.34 16.63
CA ARG A 96 3.65 16.37 17.10
C ARG A 96 3.08 17.75 16.76
N GLY A 97 3.10 18.69 17.72
CA GLY A 97 2.27 19.91 17.70
C GLY A 97 0.96 19.66 18.45
N GLY A 98 0.36 20.70 19.06
CA GLY A 98 -0.76 20.58 19.99
C GLY A 98 -1.97 19.80 19.46
N ALA A 99 -2.90 19.44 20.37
CA ALA A 99 -4.14 18.77 19.99
C ALA A 99 -4.89 19.57 18.90
N ILE A 100 -5.46 18.87 17.91
CA ILE A 100 -6.34 19.50 16.92
C ILE A 100 -7.47 20.20 17.68
N GLU A 101 -7.83 21.43 17.27
CA GLU A 101 -9.10 22.04 17.65
C GLU A 101 -10.25 21.20 17.06
N SER A 102 -10.58 20.12 17.77
CA SER A 102 -11.70 19.24 17.46
C SER A 102 -13.01 19.94 17.80
N THR A 103 -13.99 19.85 16.92
CA THR A 103 -15.41 20.20 17.18
C THR A 103 -16.13 19.16 18.06
N GLY A 104 -15.44 18.12 18.52
CA GLY A 104 -15.93 17.04 19.39
C GLY A 104 -15.16 16.89 20.71
N THR A 105 -15.84 16.32 21.70
CA THR A 105 -15.43 16.21 23.11
C THR A 105 -14.00 15.70 23.35
N LEU A 106 -13.23 16.49 24.11
CA LEU A 106 -11.92 16.15 24.69
C LEU A 106 -12.06 15.01 25.73
N ILE A 107 -12.27 13.77 25.28
CA ILE A 107 -12.10 12.60 26.15
C ILE A 107 -10.60 12.28 26.16
N THR A 108 -9.92 12.67 27.23
CA THR A 108 -8.54 12.26 27.54
C THR A 108 -8.49 10.77 27.90
N SER A 109 -8.82 9.89 26.96
CA SER A 109 -8.36 8.50 27.01
C SER A 109 -6.84 8.49 26.80
N LYS A 110 -6.12 7.55 27.41
CA LYS A 110 -4.67 7.36 27.24
C LYS A 110 -4.33 7.21 25.74
N MET A 111 -3.99 8.32 25.08
CA MET A 111 -3.64 8.33 23.66
C MET A 111 -2.33 7.59 23.45
N LEU A 112 -2.22 6.89 22.33
CA LEU A 112 -0.97 6.26 21.92
C LEU A 112 0.08 7.32 21.60
N PRO A 113 1.37 7.00 21.77
CA PRO A 113 2.44 7.94 21.47
C PRO A 113 2.46 8.30 19.98
N TRP A 114 3.05 9.45 19.64
CA TRP A 114 3.04 10.00 18.28
C TRP A 114 3.70 9.11 17.22
N HIS A 115 4.60 8.24 17.67
CA HIS A 115 5.32 7.26 16.85
C HIS A 115 4.52 5.96 16.70
N THR A 116 3.19 6.08 16.64
CA THR A 116 2.27 4.97 16.36
C THR A 116 1.67 5.17 14.98
N PHE A 117 1.87 4.20 14.10
CA PHE A 117 1.56 4.28 12.68
C PHE A 117 0.64 3.14 12.25
N MET A 118 -0.21 3.43 11.27
CA MET A 118 -0.98 2.41 10.55
C MET A 118 -0.03 1.43 9.85
N MET A 119 -0.44 0.16 9.72
CA MET A 119 0.27 -0.81 8.87
C MET A 119 -0.10 -0.60 7.40
N ASP A 120 0.82 -0.96 6.49
CA ASP A 120 0.53 -0.99 5.06
C ASP A 120 -0.48 -2.11 4.72
N GLU A 121 -0.44 -3.22 5.44
CA GLU A 121 -1.42 -4.29 5.28
C GLU A 121 -2.78 -3.93 5.88
N ARG A 122 -3.83 -4.17 5.08
CA ARG A 122 -5.23 -3.90 5.45
C ARG A 122 -5.76 -4.69 6.66
N GLY A 123 -5.08 -5.77 7.06
CA GLY A 123 -5.55 -6.69 8.09
C GLY A 123 -6.84 -7.46 7.71
N ALA A 124 -7.57 -7.95 8.71
CA ALA A 124 -8.74 -8.82 8.51
C ALA A 124 -10.02 -8.09 8.07
N GLN A 125 -10.11 -6.78 8.32
CA GLN A 125 -11.24 -5.90 8.00
C GLN A 125 -12.65 -6.39 8.41
N ASN A 126 -12.76 -7.18 9.49
CA ASN A 126 -13.99 -7.86 9.89
C ASN A 126 -14.41 -7.59 11.35
N SER A 127 -13.74 -6.66 12.03
CA SER A 127 -14.01 -6.32 13.43
C SER A 127 -13.65 -4.85 13.71
N ALA A 128 -13.76 -4.40 14.95
CA ALA A 128 -13.28 -3.07 15.36
C ALA A 128 -11.76 -3.01 15.60
N PHE A 129 -11.05 -4.14 15.45
CA PHE A 129 -9.63 -4.26 15.74
C PHE A 129 -8.78 -4.13 14.48
N VAL A 130 -7.64 -3.47 14.64
CA VAL A 130 -6.56 -3.37 13.66
C VAL A 130 -5.23 -3.68 14.34
N TYR A 131 -4.20 -3.96 13.56
CA TYR A 131 -2.82 -3.93 14.05
C TYR A 131 -2.16 -2.61 13.64
N VAL A 132 -1.40 -2.01 14.56
CA VAL A 132 -0.63 -0.77 14.34
C VAL A 132 0.78 -0.95 14.85
N GLN A 133 1.72 -0.21 14.26
CA GLN A 133 3.13 -0.25 14.63
C GLN A 133 3.46 0.90 15.59
N SER A 134 4.18 0.61 16.67
CA SER A 134 4.72 1.64 17.58
C SER A 134 6.24 1.55 17.58
N VAL A 135 6.88 2.56 16.99
CA VAL A 135 8.33 2.61 16.82
C VAL A 135 9.02 3.09 18.09
N GLU A 136 9.98 2.32 18.60
CA GLU A 136 10.91 2.75 19.65
C GLU A 136 12.20 3.23 18.98
N TYR A 137 12.69 4.39 19.40
CA TYR A 137 13.94 4.97 18.92
C TYR A 137 15.03 4.84 19.99
N GLU A 138 16.30 4.82 19.58
CA GLU A 138 17.42 5.02 20.50
C GLU A 138 17.47 6.49 20.95
N ASP A 139 17.78 6.72 22.23
CA ASP A 139 17.60 8.02 22.90
C ASP A 139 18.40 9.17 22.26
N ASP A 140 19.56 8.89 21.66
CA ASP A 140 20.48 9.92 21.16
C ASP A 140 20.50 10.10 19.64
N SER A 141 20.11 9.10 18.85
CA SER A 141 20.31 9.08 17.39
C SER A 141 19.02 9.15 16.56
N TYR A 142 17.84 9.01 17.18
CA TYR A 142 16.57 8.75 16.47
C TYR A 142 16.63 7.53 15.53
N GLU A 143 17.62 6.66 15.69
CA GLU A 143 17.65 5.38 14.98
C GLU A 143 16.56 4.48 15.53
N VAL A 144 15.90 3.73 14.65
CA VAL A 144 14.88 2.77 15.06
C VAL A 144 15.55 1.66 15.87
N ARG A 145 15.22 1.59 17.17
CA ARG A 145 15.67 0.51 18.04
C ARG A 145 14.89 -0.76 17.77
N THR A 146 13.57 -0.63 17.69
CA THR A 146 12.65 -1.74 17.40
C THR A 146 11.24 -1.22 17.12
N ILE A 147 10.43 -2.01 16.42
CA ILE A 147 9.03 -1.73 16.12
C ILE A 147 8.17 -2.71 16.93
N ASN A 148 7.30 -2.19 17.78
CA ASN A 148 6.27 -2.99 18.44
C ASN A 148 5.02 -3.10 17.58
N LEU A 149 4.30 -4.21 17.71
CA LEU A 149 3.00 -4.41 17.09
C LEU A 149 1.91 -4.40 18.16
N LEU A 150 0.90 -3.55 17.98
CA LEU A 150 -0.23 -3.40 18.90
C LEU A 150 -1.53 -3.80 18.21
N LYS A 151 -2.29 -4.71 18.82
CA LYS A 151 -3.70 -4.94 18.46
C LYS A 151 -4.53 -3.84 19.09
N LEU A 152 -5.08 -2.96 18.27
CA LEU A 152 -5.80 -1.75 18.68
C LEU A 152 -7.30 -1.89 18.41
N ASN A 153 -8.12 -1.68 19.44
CA ASN A 153 -9.55 -1.46 19.28
C ASN A 153 -9.82 0.00 18.87
N THR A 154 -10.28 0.21 17.65
CA THR A 154 -10.47 1.55 17.09
C THR A 154 -11.64 2.34 17.68
N LEU A 155 -12.57 1.68 18.38
CA LEU A 155 -13.70 2.32 19.06
C LEU A 155 -13.28 2.88 20.44
N THR A 156 -12.51 2.09 21.19
CA THR A 156 -12.16 2.40 22.59
C THR A 156 -10.76 2.98 22.76
N GLY A 157 -9.85 2.73 21.81
CA GLY A 157 -8.42 3.04 21.93
C GLY A 157 -7.63 2.01 22.76
N ALA A 158 -8.27 0.94 23.23
CA ALA A 158 -7.60 -0.11 24.00
C ALA A 158 -6.61 -0.89 23.14
N THR A 159 -5.41 -1.16 23.67
CA THR A 159 -4.35 -1.90 22.96
C THR A 159 -3.87 -3.13 23.72
N GLN A 160 -3.49 -4.15 22.96
CA GLN A 160 -2.71 -5.29 23.42
C GLN A 160 -1.41 -5.39 22.61
N THR A 161 -0.26 -5.47 23.27
CA THR A 161 1.03 -5.67 22.61
C THR A 161 1.19 -7.12 22.17
N VAL A 162 1.60 -7.34 20.92
CA VAL A 162 2.01 -8.64 20.41
C VAL A 162 3.44 -8.91 20.88
N GLN A 163 3.68 -10.09 21.44
CA GLN A 163 5.02 -10.48 21.89
C GLN A 163 5.98 -10.56 20.70
N ARG A 164 7.13 -9.90 20.83
CA ARG A 164 8.17 -9.84 19.80
C ARG A 164 9.25 -10.90 20.02
N PRO A 165 9.78 -11.54 18.96
CA PRO A 165 10.84 -12.53 19.09
C PRO A 165 12.24 -11.95 19.33
N ALA A 166 12.47 -10.69 18.91
CA ALA A 166 13.77 -10.03 18.94
C ALA A 166 13.60 -8.50 18.88
N ARG A 167 14.68 -7.76 18.57
CA ARG A 167 14.60 -6.36 18.12
C ARG A 167 14.04 -6.31 16.70
N VAL A 168 12.72 -6.39 16.62
CA VAL A 168 11.99 -6.41 15.35
C VAL A 168 12.09 -5.07 14.65
N THR A 169 12.30 -5.09 13.33
CA THR A 169 12.35 -3.95 12.41
C THR A 169 11.23 -3.98 11.37
N GLY A 170 10.43 -5.05 11.30
CA GLY A 170 9.28 -5.16 10.42
C GLY A 170 8.34 -6.27 10.85
N TRP A 171 7.05 -6.11 10.56
CA TRP A 171 5.99 -7.07 10.86
C TRP A 171 5.20 -7.37 9.58
N MET A 172 4.66 -8.58 9.47
CA MET A 172 3.72 -8.92 8.41
C MET A 172 2.58 -9.78 8.95
N LEU A 173 1.37 -9.45 8.51
CA LEU A 173 0.16 -10.22 8.79
C LEU A 173 -0.03 -11.32 7.74
N ASP A 174 -0.64 -12.43 8.12
CA ASP A 174 -1.10 -13.44 7.18
C ASP A 174 -2.40 -13.03 6.45
N HIS A 175 -2.87 -13.88 5.54
CA HIS A 175 -4.10 -13.65 4.78
C HIS A 175 -5.35 -13.50 5.66
N LYS A 176 -5.31 -13.97 6.91
CA LYS A 176 -6.40 -13.81 7.91
C LYS A 176 -6.24 -12.53 8.73
N GLY A 177 -5.21 -11.73 8.47
CA GLY A 177 -4.91 -10.51 9.21
C GLY A 177 -4.26 -10.75 10.58
N GLU A 178 -3.69 -11.93 10.83
CA GLU A 178 -3.01 -12.24 12.09
C GLU A 178 -1.48 -12.12 11.96
N PRO A 179 -0.75 -11.67 13.00
CA PRO A 179 0.70 -11.53 12.95
C PRO A 179 1.37 -12.87 12.70
N ARG A 180 2.15 -12.96 11.61
CA ARG A 180 2.74 -14.23 11.17
C ARG A 180 4.23 -14.16 10.92
N LEU A 181 4.76 -13.03 10.49
CA LEU A 181 6.19 -12.80 10.37
C LEU A 181 6.65 -11.58 11.15
N ALA A 182 7.91 -11.63 11.57
CA ALA A 182 8.66 -10.49 12.04
C ALA A 182 10.08 -10.56 11.46
N SER A 183 10.62 -9.41 11.07
CA SER A 183 12.01 -9.29 10.62
C SER A 183 12.82 -8.59 11.71
N SER A 184 14.04 -9.04 11.97
CA SER A 184 14.99 -8.36 12.86
C SER A 184 16.35 -8.25 12.19
N SER A 185 17.07 -7.15 12.40
CA SER A 185 18.47 -7.02 11.98
C SER A 185 19.34 -6.61 13.16
N GLU A 186 20.32 -7.44 13.50
CA GLU A 186 21.27 -7.16 14.58
C GLU A 186 22.69 -7.47 14.10
N LYS A 187 23.60 -6.50 14.27
CA LYS A 187 25.03 -6.64 13.89
C LYS A 187 25.26 -7.11 12.45
N GLY A 188 24.42 -6.63 11.52
CA GLY A 188 24.50 -6.99 10.10
C GLY A 188 23.90 -8.36 9.76
N VAL A 189 23.22 -9.02 10.69
CA VAL A 189 22.52 -10.30 10.45
C VAL A 189 21.02 -10.07 10.49
N THR A 190 20.34 -10.43 9.41
CA THR A 190 18.88 -10.41 9.33
C THR A 190 18.33 -11.78 9.68
N THR A 191 17.27 -11.82 10.50
CA THR A 191 16.49 -13.02 10.78
C THR A 191 15.02 -12.76 10.46
N ILE A 192 14.44 -13.64 9.66
CA ILE A 192 13.00 -13.72 9.43
C ILE A 192 12.43 -14.71 10.43
N TRP A 193 11.54 -14.25 11.29
CA TRP A 193 10.86 -15.04 12.30
C TRP A 193 9.47 -15.43 11.80
N TYR A 194 9.05 -16.66 12.08
CA TYR A 194 7.72 -17.17 11.80
C TYR A 194 7.01 -17.52 13.10
N ARG A 195 5.75 -17.08 13.23
CA ARG A 195 4.90 -17.39 14.38
C ARG A 195 4.03 -18.60 14.07
N ASP A 196 4.26 -19.72 14.74
CA ASP A 196 3.51 -20.94 14.48
C ASP A 196 2.03 -20.80 14.90
N PRO A 197 1.06 -21.02 13.99
CA PRO A 197 -0.36 -20.77 14.26
C PRO A 197 -0.97 -21.70 15.32
N ALA A 198 -0.34 -22.86 15.57
CA ALA A 198 -0.84 -23.83 16.54
C ALA A 198 -0.41 -23.51 17.99
N SER A 199 0.72 -22.83 18.18
CA SER A 199 1.33 -22.61 19.51
C SER A 199 1.56 -21.15 19.85
N ASP A 200 1.39 -20.24 18.87
CA ASP A 200 1.74 -18.82 18.96
C ASP A 200 3.22 -18.53 19.27
N ALA A 201 4.07 -19.56 19.19
CA ALA A 201 5.51 -19.45 19.42
C ALA A 201 6.22 -18.91 18.17
N TRP A 202 7.28 -18.14 18.41
CA TRP A 202 8.16 -17.68 17.34
C TRP A 202 9.34 -18.64 17.15
N ARG A 203 9.70 -18.87 15.90
CA ARG A 203 10.94 -19.55 15.52
C ARG A 203 11.61 -18.83 14.36
N ALA A 204 12.93 -18.97 14.26
CA ALA A 204 13.65 -18.49 13.08
C ALA A 204 13.22 -19.32 11.85
N LEU A 205 12.79 -18.63 10.80
CA LEU A 205 12.50 -19.22 9.49
C LEU A 205 13.73 -19.18 8.59
N SER A 206 14.47 -18.06 8.62
CA SER A 206 15.75 -17.92 7.94
C SER A 206 16.62 -16.87 8.64
N THR A 207 17.94 -17.03 8.53
CA THR A 207 18.96 -16.11 9.05
C THR A 207 20.08 -15.96 8.02
N PHE A 208 20.45 -14.73 7.69
CA PHE A 208 21.43 -14.42 6.64
C PHE A 208 22.15 -13.08 6.86
N ASP A 209 23.26 -12.87 6.16
CA ASP A 209 23.99 -11.60 6.16
C ASP A 209 23.16 -10.53 5.43
N THR A 210 22.93 -9.40 6.10
CA THR A 210 22.02 -8.34 5.63
C THR A 210 22.52 -7.66 4.35
N TYR A 211 23.84 -7.56 4.17
CA TYR A 211 24.43 -6.81 3.05
C TYR A 211 24.91 -7.72 1.93
N LYS A 212 25.35 -8.94 2.25
CA LYS A 212 25.79 -9.93 1.26
C LYS A 212 24.65 -10.82 0.76
N GLY A 213 23.55 -10.91 1.52
CA GLY A 213 22.47 -11.84 1.25
C GLY A 213 22.96 -13.29 1.30
N GLY A 214 22.54 -14.08 0.31
CA GLY A 214 22.92 -15.48 0.15
C GLY A 214 21.74 -16.35 -0.26
N LYS A 215 21.97 -17.67 -0.34
CA LYS A 215 20.95 -18.65 -0.77
C LYS A 215 19.71 -18.71 0.15
N ASP A 216 19.85 -18.27 1.40
CA ASP A 216 18.78 -18.27 2.41
C ASP A 216 18.16 -16.87 2.57
N ALA A 217 18.66 -15.86 1.84
CA ALA A 217 18.19 -14.48 1.91
C ALA A 217 16.94 -14.27 1.05
N PHE A 218 15.94 -13.63 1.65
CA PHE A 218 14.71 -13.23 0.98
C PHE A 218 14.01 -12.10 1.76
N GLU A 219 13.13 -11.40 1.08
CA GLU A 219 12.20 -10.43 1.66
C GLU A 219 10.77 -10.96 1.57
N PRO A 220 9.99 -10.97 2.66
CA PRO A 220 8.58 -11.35 2.60
C PRO A 220 7.77 -10.44 1.67
N LEU A 221 7.04 -11.00 0.72
CA LEU A 221 6.14 -10.26 -0.17
C LEU A 221 4.69 -10.28 0.35
N GLY A 222 4.27 -11.38 0.96
CA GLY A 222 2.93 -11.53 1.52
C GLY A 222 2.45 -12.98 1.56
N PHE A 223 1.31 -13.17 2.20
CA PHE A 223 0.63 -14.47 2.25
C PHE A 223 -0.48 -14.53 1.20
N GLY A 224 -0.48 -15.59 0.40
CA GLY A 224 -1.64 -15.95 -0.42
C GLY A 224 -2.58 -16.91 0.31
N SER A 225 -3.49 -17.47 -0.46
CA SER A 225 -4.46 -18.48 -0.02
C SER A 225 -3.77 -19.67 0.68
N GLU A 226 -4.46 -20.27 1.66
CA GLU A 226 -3.99 -21.41 2.46
C GLU A 226 -2.69 -21.17 3.25
N GLY A 227 -2.24 -19.92 3.37
CA GLY A 227 -1.05 -19.57 4.15
C GLY A 227 0.27 -19.77 3.41
N THR A 228 0.24 -19.90 2.08
CA THR A 228 1.46 -19.92 1.26
C THR A 228 2.17 -18.56 1.37
N LEU A 229 3.45 -18.59 1.75
CA LEU A 229 4.28 -17.39 1.86
C LEU A 229 5.00 -17.14 0.54
N TYR A 230 4.74 -15.97 -0.05
CA TYR A 230 5.45 -15.45 -1.23
C TYR A 230 6.57 -14.53 -0.76
N VAL A 231 7.71 -14.62 -1.42
CA VAL A 231 8.92 -13.88 -1.07
C VAL A 231 9.63 -13.37 -2.31
N VAL A 232 10.43 -12.31 -2.14
CA VAL A 232 11.34 -11.78 -3.15
C VAL A 232 12.75 -12.26 -2.80
N ALA A 233 13.44 -12.86 -3.76
CA ALA A 233 14.80 -13.35 -3.57
C ALA A 233 15.58 -13.32 -4.90
N ASN A 234 16.91 -13.24 -4.82
CA ASN A 234 17.78 -13.39 -6.00
C ASN A 234 17.75 -14.82 -6.57
N GLY A 235 17.60 -15.84 -5.73
CA GLY A 235 17.60 -17.25 -6.19
C GLY A 235 18.88 -17.67 -6.94
N GLY A 236 20.01 -17.02 -6.65
CA GLY A 236 21.28 -17.23 -7.36
C GLY A 236 21.43 -16.45 -8.67
N GLN A 237 20.49 -15.55 -8.99
CA GLN A 237 20.53 -14.65 -10.14
C GLN A 237 20.94 -13.23 -9.72
N ASP A 238 21.30 -12.42 -10.71
CA ASP A 238 21.69 -11.00 -10.50
C ASP A 238 20.49 -10.12 -10.10
N THR A 239 19.28 -10.47 -10.56
CA THR A 239 18.03 -9.76 -10.24
C THR A 239 17.14 -10.60 -9.34
N THR A 240 16.32 -9.92 -8.54
CA THR A 240 15.32 -10.56 -7.68
C THR A 240 14.07 -11.01 -8.44
N SER A 241 13.43 -12.06 -7.95
CA SER A 241 12.22 -12.66 -8.51
C SER A 241 11.30 -13.13 -7.38
N VAL A 242 10.04 -13.46 -7.71
CA VAL A 242 9.09 -13.99 -6.71
C VAL A 242 9.23 -15.50 -6.61
N PHE A 243 9.33 -15.99 -5.39
CA PHE A 243 9.34 -17.40 -5.04
C PHE A 243 8.27 -17.68 -3.97
N THR A 244 8.06 -18.96 -3.67
CA THR A 244 7.35 -19.39 -2.47
C THR A 244 8.33 -19.98 -1.46
N ILE A 245 7.98 -19.91 -0.17
CA ILE A 245 8.70 -20.62 0.89
C ILE A 245 7.81 -21.69 1.52
N ASP A 246 8.40 -22.85 1.78
CA ASP A 246 7.82 -23.83 2.71
C ASP A 246 8.03 -23.33 4.15
N PRO A 247 6.98 -22.92 4.88
CA PRO A 247 7.12 -22.38 6.23
C PRO A 247 7.67 -23.40 7.22
N ALA A 248 7.51 -24.70 6.97
CA ALA A 248 8.00 -25.76 7.87
C ALA A 248 9.53 -25.88 7.80
N THR A 249 10.10 -25.71 6.60
CA THR A 249 11.54 -25.93 6.37
C THR A 249 12.33 -24.65 6.12
N GLY A 250 11.66 -23.52 5.86
CA GLY A 250 12.30 -22.27 5.46
C GLY A 250 12.92 -22.30 4.06
N LYS A 251 12.66 -23.35 3.28
CA LYS A 251 13.27 -23.53 1.96
C LYS A 251 12.48 -22.80 0.89
N LEU A 252 13.22 -22.08 0.05
CA LEU A 252 12.74 -21.46 -1.18
C LEU A 252 12.33 -22.53 -2.20
N SER A 253 11.33 -22.24 -3.03
CA SER A 253 11.03 -23.04 -4.21
C SER A 253 12.22 -23.06 -5.17
N THR A 254 12.38 -24.17 -5.91
CA THR A 254 13.49 -24.34 -6.86
C THR A 254 13.37 -23.43 -8.08
N GLU A 255 12.14 -23.15 -8.50
CA GLU A 255 11.84 -22.28 -9.63
C GLU A 255 11.14 -21.00 -9.15
N PRO A 256 11.44 -19.83 -9.75
CA PRO A 256 10.71 -18.60 -9.49
C PRO A 256 9.31 -18.71 -10.08
N LEU A 257 8.34 -18.13 -9.37
CA LEU A 257 6.97 -18.00 -9.83
C LEU A 257 6.80 -16.82 -10.80
N VAL A 258 7.48 -15.70 -10.54
CA VAL A 258 7.45 -14.50 -11.39
C VAL A 258 8.85 -13.96 -11.54
N VAL A 259 9.26 -13.75 -12.79
CA VAL A 259 10.55 -13.16 -13.17
C VAL A 259 10.27 -11.86 -13.93
N THR A 260 11.04 -10.81 -13.63
CA THR A 260 11.03 -9.52 -14.33
C THR A 260 12.35 -9.34 -15.09
N PRO A 261 12.46 -9.79 -16.36
CA PRO A 261 13.76 -9.84 -17.04
C PRO A 261 14.45 -8.48 -17.10
N GLY A 262 15.64 -8.39 -16.50
CA GLY A 262 16.45 -7.16 -16.45
C GLY A 262 16.04 -6.16 -15.37
N TYR A 263 15.14 -6.54 -14.46
CA TYR A 263 14.71 -5.72 -13.34
C TYR A 263 14.68 -6.54 -12.06
N ASP A 264 15.09 -5.95 -10.95
CA ASP A 264 14.66 -6.42 -9.65
C ASP A 264 13.14 -6.38 -9.54
N PHE A 265 12.57 -7.37 -8.86
CA PHE A 265 11.14 -7.41 -8.63
C PHE A 265 10.72 -6.20 -7.78
N ALA A 266 9.77 -5.43 -8.31
CA ALA A 266 9.06 -4.40 -7.57
C ALA A 266 7.57 -4.58 -7.80
N GLY A 267 6.80 -4.84 -6.73
CA GLY A 267 5.42 -5.26 -6.91
C GLY A 267 4.70 -5.63 -5.63
N SER A 268 3.49 -6.17 -5.77
CA SER A 268 2.64 -6.58 -4.66
C SER A 268 1.73 -7.75 -5.05
N LEU A 269 1.23 -8.47 -4.05
CA LEU A 269 0.17 -9.45 -4.28
C LEU A 269 -1.15 -8.75 -4.64
N VAL A 270 -1.96 -9.38 -5.49
CA VAL A 270 -3.31 -8.94 -5.85
C VAL A 270 -4.28 -10.02 -5.42
N SER A 271 -5.07 -9.74 -4.38
CA SER A 271 -6.00 -10.70 -3.77
C SER A 271 -7.40 -10.15 -3.63
N SER A 272 -8.39 -11.04 -3.69
CA SER A 272 -9.80 -10.77 -3.36
C SER A 272 -10.19 -11.68 -2.21
N GLY A 273 -10.48 -11.10 -1.04
CA GLY A 273 -10.46 -11.86 0.22
C GLY A 273 -9.20 -12.69 0.39
N ASP A 274 -9.36 -13.97 0.71
CA ASP A 274 -8.25 -14.91 0.94
C ASP A 274 -7.64 -15.46 -0.36
N LYS A 275 -8.28 -15.22 -1.51
CA LYS A 275 -7.82 -15.77 -2.79
C LYS A 275 -6.77 -14.85 -3.42
N LEU A 276 -5.58 -15.39 -3.65
CA LEU A 276 -4.58 -14.75 -4.50
C LEU A 276 -5.02 -14.85 -5.97
N LEU A 277 -5.12 -13.72 -6.66
CA LEU A 277 -5.53 -13.65 -8.06
C LEU A 277 -4.34 -13.43 -9.00
N GLY A 278 -3.34 -12.69 -8.55
CA GLY A 278 -2.17 -12.36 -9.36
C GLY A 278 -1.11 -11.61 -8.58
N ILE A 279 -0.06 -11.22 -9.30
CA ILE A 279 1.08 -10.47 -8.77
C ILE A 279 1.25 -9.23 -9.63
N ARG A 280 1.13 -8.05 -9.01
CA ARG A 280 1.43 -6.78 -9.65
C ARG A 280 2.93 -6.62 -9.74
N VAL A 281 3.41 -6.21 -10.90
CA VAL A 281 4.83 -5.97 -11.15
C VAL A 281 5.03 -4.63 -11.83
N ARG A 282 6.17 -4.00 -11.56
CA ARG A 282 6.61 -2.79 -12.22
C ARG A 282 7.95 -3.06 -12.92
N THR A 283 7.94 -2.91 -14.24
CA THR A 283 9.13 -2.88 -15.09
C THR A 283 9.28 -1.47 -15.66
N ASP A 284 9.24 -1.31 -16.97
CA ASP A 284 8.99 -0.06 -17.70
C ASP A 284 7.57 0.51 -17.48
N ALA A 285 6.60 -0.35 -17.13
CA ALA A 285 5.24 0.02 -16.74
C ALA A 285 4.71 -0.93 -15.65
N GLU A 286 3.60 -0.55 -15.00
CA GLU A 286 2.89 -1.47 -14.09
C GLU A 286 2.02 -2.44 -14.90
N THR A 287 2.08 -3.73 -14.57
CA THR A 287 1.18 -4.75 -15.09
C THR A 287 0.86 -5.79 -14.01
N THR A 288 -0.05 -6.72 -14.30
CA THR A 288 -0.38 -7.82 -13.38
C THR A 288 -0.18 -9.17 -14.07
N VAL A 289 0.68 -10.00 -13.48
CA VAL A 289 0.81 -11.41 -13.81
C VAL A 289 -0.32 -12.15 -13.11
N TRP A 290 -1.37 -12.50 -13.85
CA TRP A 290 -2.53 -13.20 -13.31
C TRP A 290 -2.24 -14.69 -13.12
N LEU A 291 -2.48 -15.18 -11.91
CA LEU A 291 -2.48 -16.61 -11.59
C LEU A 291 -3.89 -17.21 -11.77
N ASP A 292 -4.92 -16.35 -11.75
CA ASP A 292 -6.30 -16.67 -12.03
C ASP A 292 -6.64 -16.40 -13.51
N ALA A 293 -6.82 -17.48 -14.29
CA ALA A 293 -7.12 -17.37 -15.73
C ALA A 293 -8.42 -16.60 -16.06
N PRO A 294 -9.53 -16.77 -15.30
CA PRO A 294 -10.68 -15.89 -15.46
C PRO A 294 -10.36 -14.40 -15.31
N MET A 295 -9.57 -14.00 -14.30
CA MET A 295 -9.15 -12.61 -14.13
C MET A 295 -8.24 -12.11 -15.25
N GLN A 296 -7.40 -12.96 -15.82
CA GLN A 296 -6.61 -12.61 -17.00
C GLN A 296 -7.51 -12.22 -18.19
N ALA A 297 -8.57 -13.01 -18.45
CA ALA A 297 -9.53 -12.70 -19.51
C ALA A 297 -10.33 -11.41 -19.22
N VAL A 298 -10.63 -11.15 -17.95
CA VAL A 298 -11.28 -9.91 -17.51
C VAL A 298 -10.38 -8.69 -17.75
N GLN A 299 -9.09 -8.79 -17.41
CA GLN A 299 -8.11 -7.73 -17.65
C GLN A 299 -7.97 -7.42 -19.15
N GLN A 300 -7.92 -8.43 -20.02
CA GLN A 300 -7.87 -8.22 -21.48
C GLN A 300 -9.06 -7.42 -22.01
N LYS A 301 -10.28 -7.70 -21.51
CA LYS A 301 -11.48 -6.92 -21.86
C LYS A 301 -11.40 -5.49 -21.34
N LEU A 302 -10.89 -5.30 -20.13
CA LEU A 302 -10.70 -3.99 -19.52
C LEU A 302 -9.71 -3.14 -20.33
N ASP A 303 -8.57 -3.71 -20.73
CA ASP A 303 -7.56 -3.02 -21.52
C ASP A 303 -8.05 -2.66 -22.92
N ALA A 304 -8.88 -3.52 -23.53
CA ALA A 304 -9.54 -3.21 -24.79
C ALA A 304 -10.58 -2.07 -24.65
N ALA A 305 -11.26 -1.98 -23.50
CA ALA A 305 -12.23 -0.92 -23.22
C ALA A 305 -11.59 0.43 -22.88
N LEU A 306 -10.37 0.42 -22.33
CA LEU A 306 -9.60 1.60 -21.95
C LEU A 306 -8.22 1.59 -22.62
N PRO A 307 -8.17 1.75 -23.96
CA PRO A 307 -6.90 1.69 -24.70
C PRO A 307 -6.02 2.92 -24.40
N GLY A 308 -4.71 2.69 -24.40
CA GLY A 308 -3.72 3.74 -24.19
C GLY A 308 -3.56 4.16 -22.71
N THR A 309 -4.09 3.37 -21.79
CA THR A 309 -3.86 3.51 -20.34
C THR A 309 -3.38 2.19 -19.74
N ILE A 310 -2.62 2.29 -18.67
CA ILE A 310 -2.38 1.19 -17.73
C ILE A 310 -3.63 1.09 -16.87
N ASN A 311 -4.26 -0.09 -16.80
CA ASN A 311 -5.50 -0.32 -16.06
C ASN A 311 -5.26 -1.33 -14.94
N LEU A 312 -5.31 -0.88 -13.69
CA LEU A 312 -4.98 -1.69 -12.52
C LEU A 312 -6.24 -1.96 -11.70
N MET A 313 -6.62 -3.24 -11.59
CA MET A 313 -7.71 -3.66 -10.70
C MET A 313 -7.24 -3.81 -9.25
N SER A 314 -8.02 -3.32 -8.30
CA SER A 314 -7.95 -3.65 -6.88
C SER A 314 -9.30 -4.19 -6.39
N PHE A 315 -9.26 -5.06 -5.39
CA PHE A 315 -10.41 -5.86 -4.96
C PHE A 315 -10.67 -5.67 -3.47
N PRO A 316 -11.95 -5.76 -3.06
CA PRO A 316 -12.32 -5.73 -1.65
C PRO A 316 -11.73 -6.93 -0.88
N SER A 317 -11.70 -6.81 0.45
CA SER A 317 -11.31 -7.90 1.36
C SER A 317 -12.42 -8.90 1.64
N GLY A 318 -13.69 -8.56 1.41
CA GLY A 318 -14.76 -9.54 1.39
C GLY A 318 -14.73 -10.38 0.11
N ASN A 319 -15.48 -11.47 0.11
CA ASN A 319 -15.60 -12.34 -1.07
C ASN A 319 -16.59 -11.76 -2.10
N HIS A 320 -16.23 -10.63 -2.70
CA HIS A 320 -17.04 -9.91 -3.68
C HIS A 320 -16.35 -9.86 -5.04
N ALA A 321 -16.13 -11.04 -5.63
CA ALA A 321 -15.49 -11.23 -6.94
C ALA A 321 -16.25 -10.60 -8.14
N GLU A 322 -17.36 -9.91 -7.90
CA GLU A 322 -18.12 -9.19 -8.93
C GLU A 322 -17.59 -7.77 -9.15
N TRP A 323 -16.96 -7.14 -8.16
CA TRP A 323 -16.60 -5.73 -8.20
C TRP A 323 -15.09 -5.52 -8.06
N ALA A 324 -14.53 -4.72 -8.95
CA ALA A 324 -13.19 -4.18 -8.84
C ALA A 324 -13.21 -2.66 -8.90
N LEU A 325 -12.29 -2.03 -8.17
CA LEU A 325 -11.92 -0.65 -8.44
C LEU A 325 -10.80 -0.67 -9.48
N VAL A 326 -11.01 0.02 -10.59
CA VAL A 326 -10.00 0.18 -11.63
C VAL A 326 -9.38 1.56 -11.48
N ARG A 327 -8.07 1.59 -11.25
CA ARG A 327 -7.25 2.80 -11.42
C ARG A 327 -6.62 2.75 -12.80
N SER A 328 -6.92 3.75 -13.62
CA SER A 328 -6.37 3.89 -14.97
C SER A 328 -5.54 5.15 -15.09
N TYR A 329 -4.39 5.08 -15.76
CA TYR A 329 -3.52 6.24 -15.99
C TYR A 329 -2.57 6.02 -17.18
N SER A 330 -1.88 7.08 -17.61
CA SER A 330 -0.73 6.99 -18.52
C SER A 330 0.27 8.09 -18.17
N ASP A 331 1.38 8.15 -18.92
CA ASP A 331 2.33 9.27 -18.93
C ASP A 331 1.69 10.66 -19.18
N THR A 332 0.52 10.69 -19.81
CA THR A 332 -0.18 11.90 -20.27
C THR A 332 -1.56 12.07 -19.65
N LYS A 333 -2.10 11.00 -19.05
CA LYS A 333 -3.42 11.01 -18.40
C LYS A 333 -3.25 10.75 -16.90
N PRO A 334 -3.56 11.72 -16.05
CA PRO A 334 -3.59 11.51 -14.60
C PRO A 334 -4.55 10.38 -14.22
N SER A 335 -4.36 9.82 -13.03
CA SER A 335 -5.18 8.71 -12.56
C SER A 335 -6.67 9.06 -12.54
N PHE A 336 -7.49 8.15 -13.06
CA PHE A 336 -8.93 8.16 -12.93
C PHE A 336 -9.42 6.79 -12.48
N TYR A 337 -10.57 6.79 -11.82
CA TYR A 337 -11.07 5.63 -11.11
C TYR A 337 -12.43 5.22 -11.66
N HIS A 338 -12.58 3.93 -11.96
CA HIS A 338 -13.87 3.33 -12.32
C HIS A 338 -14.25 2.25 -11.31
N LEU A 339 -15.53 2.16 -10.98
CA LEU A 339 -16.11 0.94 -10.45
C LEU A 339 -16.42 0.01 -11.63
N TYR A 340 -15.84 -1.18 -11.62
CA TYR A 340 -15.97 -2.17 -12.68
C TYR A 340 -16.77 -3.38 -12.21
N ASN A 341 -17.88 -3.65 -12.89
CA ASN A 341 -18.62 -4.89 -12.71
C ASN A 341 -18.02 -5.96 -13.62
N ILE A 342 -17.33 -6.93 -13.03
CA ILE A 342 -16.55 -7.96 -13.72
C ILE A 342 -17.44 -8.87 -14.58
N GLN A 343 -18.67 -9.12 -14.15
CA GLN A 343 -19.61 -10.01 -14.84
C GLN A 343 -20.19 -9.35 -16.10
N THR A 344 -20.61 -8.09 -15.99
CA THR A 344 -21.28 -7.36 -17.08
C THR A 344 -20.32 -6.57 -17.95
N GLY A 345 -19.09 -6.32 -17.49
CA GLY A 345 -18.13 -5.45 -18.17
C GLY A 345 -18.43 -3.95 -18.04
N LYS A 346 -19.37 -3.56 -17.17
CA LYS A 346 -19.78 -2.15 -17.02
C LYS A 346 -18.74 -1.37 -16.22
N LEU A 347 -18.25 -0.27 -16.80
CA LEU A 347 -17.37 0.71 -16.16
C LEU A 347 -18.17 1.96 -15.76
N ASN A 348 -18.18 2.30 -14.47
CA ASN A 348 -18.78 3.53 -13.96
C ASN A 348 -17.66 4.44 -13.42
N LEU A 349 -17.50 5.63 -14.00
CA LEU A 349 -16.51 6.60 -13.53
C LEU A 349 -16.90 7.09 -12.12
N VAL A 350 -15.99 6.97 -11.15
CA VAL A 350 -16.21 7.43 -9.77
C VAL A 350 -15.40 8.68 -9.42
N GLY A 351 -14.29 8.95 -10.11
CA GLY A 351 -13.54 10.18 -9.90
C GLY A 351 -12.24 10.27 -10.69
N GLN A 352 -11.65 11.46 -10.68
CA GLN A 352 -10.38 11.78 -11.35
C GLN A 352 -9.46 12.53 -10.40
N ALA A 353 -8.17 12.23 -10.45
CA ALA A 353 -7.16 12.87 -9.64
C ALA A 353 -6.93 14.33 -10.06
N TYR A 354 -6.83 14.61 -11.36
CA TYR A 354 -6.56 15.96 -11.87
C TYR A 354 -7.38 16.23 -13.15
N PRO A 355 -8.68 16.54 -13.04
CA PRO A 355 -9.57 16.69 -14.18
C PRO A 355 -9.24 17.91 -15.06
N ASP A 356 -8.50 18.89 -14.53
CA ASP A 356 -8.14 20.11 -15.25
C ASP A 356 -6.89 19.94 -16.15
N ILE A 357 -6.21 18.79 -16.08
CA ILE A 357 -5.09 18.47 -16.97
C ILE A 357 -5.63 17.95 -18.30
N ASP A 358 -5.37 18.68 -19.38
CA ASP A 358 -5.65 18.25 -20.75
C ASP A 358 -4.56 17.29 -21.25
N PRO A 359 -4.87 16.00 -21.48
CA PRO A 359 -3.90 15.02 -21.95
C PRO A 359 -3.26 15.37 -23.30
N ALA A 360 -3.96 16.11 -24.16
CA ALA A 360 -3.44 16.51 -25.47
C ALA A 360 -2.28 17.51 -25.38
N ARG A 361 -2.13 18.17 -24.22
CA ARG A 361 -1.05 19.13 -23.94
C ARG A 361 0.13 18.50 -23.21
N MET A 362 0.00 17.24 -22.78
CA MET A 362 1.03 16.53 -22.02
C MET A 362 2.07 15.90 -22.93
N GLY A 363 3.29 15.79 -22.42
CA GLY A 363 4.39 15.15 -23.13
C GLY A 363 4.34 13.63 -22.99
N ARG A 364 4.66 12.92 -24.07
CA ARG A 364 4.80 11.45 -24.04
C ARG A 364 6.18 11.07 -23.53
N GLN A 365 6.23 9.97 -22.79
CA GLN A 365 7.45 9.46 -22.20
C GLN A 365 7.95 8.25 -22.99
N ASP A 366 9.10 8.39 -23.64
CA ASP A 366 9.73 7.35 -24.44
C ASP A 366 10.90 6.71 -23.67
N PRO A 367 10.97 5.38 -23.57
CA PRO A 367 12.14 4.70 -23.05
C PRO A 367 13.30 4.83 -24.03
N VAL A 368 14.44 5.32 -23.53
CA VAL A 368 15.68 5.45 -24.28
C VAL A 368 16.82 4.75 -23.54
N ARG A 369 17.85 4.36 -24.28
CA ARG A 369 19.10 3.85 -23.72
C ARG A 369 20.26 4.63 -24.31
N TYR A 370 21.25 4.96 -23.48
CA TYR A 370 22.45 5.65 -23.92
C TYR A 370 23.68 5.09 -23.21
N LYS A 371 24.85 5.21 -23.85
CA LYS A 371 26.11 4.77 -23.27
C LYS A 371 26.73 5.84 -22.38
N ALA A 372 27.13 5.43 -21.19
CA ALA A 372 28.08 6.17 -20.39
C ALA A 372 29.48 6.14 -21.03
N ARG A 373 30.39 6.98 -20.51
CA ARG A 373 31.78 7.09 -20.99
C ARG A 373 32.58 5.78 -20.93
N ASP A 374 32.19 4.87 -20.05
CA ASP A 374 32.80 3.55 -19.83
C ASP A 374 32.13 2.45 -20.68
N GLY A 375 31.12 2.80 -21.48
CA GLY A 375 30.38 1.88 -22.33
C GLY A 375 29.17 1.22 -21.66
N MET A 376 28.89 1.50 -20.39
CA MET A 376 27.69 0.99 -19.71
C MET A 376 26.42 1.57 -20.33
N GLU A 377 25.44 0.72 -20.63
CA GLU A 377 24.12 1.14 -21.11
C GLU A 377 23.26 1.62 -19.94
N ILE A 378 22.78 2.86 -20.00
CA ILE A 378 21.91 3.46 -18.99
C ILE A 378 20.49 3.57 -19.56
N PRO A 379 19.48 2.95 -18.92
CA PRO A 379 18.09 3.20 -19.26
C PRO A 379 17.66 4.58 -18.75
N ALA A 380 16.90 5.31 -19.55
CA ALA A 380 16.28 6.56 -19.17
C ALA A 380 14.90 6.71 -19.81
N LEU A 381 14.12 7.66 -19.29
CA LEU A 381 12.82 8.00 -19.83
C LEU A 381 12.87 9.45 -20.32
N LEU A 382 12.66 9.65 -21.61
CA LEU A 382 12.67 10.96 -22.25
C LEU A 382 11.23 11.46 -22.40
N THR A 383 10.91 12.60 -21.81
CA THR A 383 9.61 13.26 -22.01
C THR A 383 9.76 14.41 -22.98
N LEU A 384 9.07 14.35 -24.12
CA LEU A 384 9.03 15.43 -25.10
C LEU A 384 7.72 16.23 -24.98
N PRO A 385 7.72 17.57 -25.16
CA PRO A 385 6.48 18.33 -25.23
C PRO A 385 5.55 17.80 -26.33
N ALA A 386 4.23 17.99 -26.19
CA ALA A 386 3.23 17.44 -27.12
C ALA A 386 3.47 17.77 -28.60
N ASN A 387 4.07 18.93 -28.89
CA ASN A 387 4.37 19.40 -30.25
C ASN A 387 5.85 19.18 -30.65
N GLY A 388 6.57 18.32 -29.92
CA GLY A 388 8.00 18.08 -30.07
C GLY A 388 8.88 19.13 -29.39
N ALA A 389 10.19 18.87 -29.38
CA ALA A 389 11.20 19.76 -28.81
C ALA A 389 12.18 20.21 -29.92
N LYS A 390 12.15 21.50 -30.28
CA LYS A 390 13.19 22.13 -31.12
C LYS A 390 13.86 23.25 -30.33
N ASN A 391 15.17 23.12 -30.08
CA ASN A 391 15.96 24.04 -29.25
C ASN A 391 15.35 24.26 -27.84
N ALA A 392 14.75 23.22 -27.26
CA ALA A 392 14.15 23.30 -25.93
C ALA A 392 15.22 23.16 -24.84
N PRO A 393 15.06 23.81 -23.68
CA PRO A 393 15.85 23.48 -22.50
C PRO A 393 15.58 22.02 -22.08
N LEU A 394 16.62 21.34 -21.59
CA LEU A 394 16.51 20.00 -21.02
C LEU A 394 16.58 20.09 -19.49
N VAL A 395 15.65 19.42 -18.81
CA VAL A 395 15.72 19.16 -17.38
C VAL A 395 16.13 17.71 -17.19
N VAL A 396 17.18 17.47 -16.40
CA VAL A 396 17.63 16.13 -16.04
C VAL A 396 17.19 15.86 -14.61
N LEU A 397 16.27 14.89 -14.43
CA LEU A 397 15.82 14.44 -13.13
C LEU A 397 16.46 13.08 -12.83
N VAL A 398 17.37 13.07 -11.85
CA VAL A 398 18.02 11.86 -11.35
C VAL A 398 17.22 11.39 -10.14
N HIS A 399 16.67 10.18 -10.21
CA HIS A 399 15.79 9.59 -9.20
C HIS A 399 16.46 8.41 -8.50
#